data_AF-A0A6C0LGE2-F1
#
_entry.id   AF-A0A6C0LGE2-F1
#
_cell.length_a   1.000
_cell.length_b   1.000
_cell.length_c   1.000
_cell.angle_alpha   90.00
_cell.angle_beta   90.00
_cell.angle_gamma   90.00
#
_symmetry.space_group_name_H-M   'P 1'
#
loop_
_entity.id
_entity.type
_entity.pdbx_description
1 polymer ?
#
loop_
_entity_poly.entity_id
_entity_poly.type
_entity_poly.pdbx_seq_one_letter_code
_entity_poly.pdbx_strand_id
1 'polypeptide(L)'
;MELSVFTYIAKDFKNDEPLYFKEIIFVKCGKKVYIEITCGVDMYDVSDGLDMGIMDIVMPYSELMKHRYLKAYYDLSLKANKICGECDTIYIIEDSLTNAKEAKIGKCCQVFKLNKMKKIRVAPEPNITEFITNYNLKYGFEETDFDKNIATYHLAL
;
A
#
# COMPACT_ATOMS: atom_id res chain seq x y z
N MET A 1 15.30 -6.46 -9.35
CA MET A 1 14.69 -5.86 -8.15
C MET A 1 13.52 -5.07 -8.66
N GLU A 2 12.40 -5.13 -7.97
CA GLU A 2 11.14 -4.57 -8.43
C GLU A 2 10.57 -3.76 -7.27
N LEU A 3 10.41 -2.46 -7.49
CA LEU A 3 9.71 -1.55 -6.58
C LEU A 3 8.31 -1.37 -7.15
N SER A 4 7.29 -1.50 -6.32
CA SER A 4 5.92 -1.17 -6.69
C SER A 4 5.23 -0.51 -5.51
N VAL A 5 4.42 0.51 -5.79
CA VAL A 5 3.76 1.31 -4.76
C VAL A 5 2.28 1.41 -5.06
N PHE A 6 1.48 1.26 -4.01
CA PHE A 6 0.04 1.45 -4.02
C PHE A 6 -0.29 2.54 -3.02
N THR A 7 -1.07 3.53 -3.45
CA THR A 7 -1.55 4.60 -2.58
C THR A 7 -3.06 4.73 -2.74
N TYR A 8 -3.74 4.77 -1.61
CA TYR A 8 -5.16 5.06 -1.50
C TYR A 8 -5.34 6.35 -0.71
N ILE A 9 -6.17 7.25 -1.23
CA ILE A 9 -6.47 8.55 -0.64
C ILE A 9 -7.98 8.71 -0.64
N ALA A 10 -8.59 8.82 0.54
CA ALA A 10 -9.94 9.32 0.67
C ALA A 10 -9.90 10.81 0.99
N LYS A 11 -10.60 11.61 0.19
CA LYS A 11 -10.60 13.06 0.27
C LYS A 11 -12.02 13.59 0.27
N ASP A 12 -12.31 14.53 1.15
CA ASP A 12 -13.46 15.40 0.99
C ASP A 12 -13.12 16.47 -0.05
N PHE A 13 -13.57 16.28 -1.30
CA PHE A 13 -13.30 17.23 -2.37
C PHE A 13 -14.03 18.57 -2.20
N LYS A 14 -15.12 18.61 -1.43
CA LYS A 14 -15.86 19.84 -1.19
C LYS A 14 -15.09 20.78 -0.27
N ASN A 15 -14.44 20.23 0.75
CA ASN A 15 -13.67 20.98 1.74
C ASN A 15 -12.15 20.96 1.50
N ASP A 16 -11.68 20.20 0.51
CA ASP A 16 -10.27 19.98 0.18
C ASP A 16 -9.47 19.25 1.27
N GLU A 17 -10.14 18.52 2.16
CA GLU A 17 -9.56 17.88 3.34
C GLU A 17 -9.26 16.38 3.11
N PRO A 18 -8.02 15.91 3.36
CA PRO A 18 -7.70 14.49 3.32
C PRO A 18 -8.25 13.80 4.57
N LEU A 19 -9.17 12.86 4.39
CA LEU A 19 -9.76 12.13 5.52
C LEU A 19 -8.94 10.90 5.88
N TYR A 20 -8.43 10.19 4.88
CA TYR A 20 -7.69 8.95 5.09
C TYR A 20 -6.66 8.75 3.99
N PHE A 21 -5.48 8.27 4.37
CA PHE A 21 -4.50 7.81 3.41
C PHE A 21 -3.92 6.45 3.83
N LYS A 22 -3.63 5.63 2.83
CA LYS A 22 -2.95 4.34 2.97
C LYS A 22 -1.94 4.21 1.85
N GLU A 23 -0.67 4.13 2.20
CA GLU A 23 0.42 3.85 1.29
C GLU A 23 1.00 2.48 1.62
N ILE A 24 1.15 1.64 0.60
CA ILE A 24 1.84 0.36 0.69
C ILE A 24 2.95 0.32 -0.34
N ILE A 25 4.17 0.13 0.14
CA ILE A 25 5.37 0.00 -0.66
C ILE A 25 5.80 -1.45 -0.66
N PHE A 26 6.09 -1.99 -1.84
CA PHE A 26 6.69 -3.31 -2.00
C PHE A 26 8.06 -3.18 -2.68
N VAL A 27 9.11 -3.72 -2.05
CA VAL A 27 10.44 -3.81 -2.67
C VAL A 27 10.88 -5.27 -2.73
N LYS A 28 10.71 -5.89 -3.90
CA LYS A 28 11.10 -7.28 -4.15
C LYS A 28 12.58 -7.40 -4.54
N CYS A 29 13.32 -8.15 -3.72
CA CYS A 29 14.75 -8.40 -3.87
C CYS A 29 15.02 -9.92 -3.96
N GLY A 30 14.85 -10.50 -5.15
CA GLY A 30 15.06 -11.95 -5.34
C GLY A 30 13.95 -12.75 -4.67
N LYS A 31 14.29 -13.55 -3.65
CA LYS A 31 13.35 -14.43 -2.92
C LYS A 31 12.68 -13.77 -1.70
N LYS A 32 12.94 -12.49 -1.44
CA LYS A 32 12.36 -11.72 -0.33
C LYS A 32 11.71 -10.45 -0.83
N VAL A 33 10.81 -9.91 -0.01
CA VAL A 33 10.11 -8.65 -0.23
C VAL A 33 10.14 -7.84 1.05
N TYR A 34 10.48 -6.56 0.91
CA TYR A 34 10.22 -5.56 1.94
C TYR A 34 8.83 -4.99 1.71
N ILE A 35 8.06 -4.85 2.78
CA ILE A 35 6.76 -4.19 2.76
C ILE A 35 6.79 -3.10 3.81
N GLU A 36 6.38 -1.90 3.43
CA GLU A 36 6.12 -0.79 4.33
C GLU A 36 4.68 -0.34 4.11
N ILE A 37 3.96 -0.14 5.20
CA ILE A 37 2.56 0.26 5.22
C ILE A 37 2.48 1.49 6.10
N THR A 38 1.95 2.56 5.55
CA THR A 38 1.67 3.80 6.27
C THR A 38 0.19 4.09 6.11
N CYS A 39 -0.54 4.10 7.22
CA CYS A 39 -1.94 4.51 7.25
C CYS A 39 -2.15 5.65 8.24
N GLY A 40 -2.98 6.62 7.88
CA GLY A 40 -3.33 7.73 8.77
C GLY A 40 -4.71 8.31 8.45
N VAL A 41 -5.34 8.83 9.50
CA VAL A 41 -6.58 9.61 9.46
C VAL A 41 -6.19 11.01 9.85
N ASP A 42 -6.43 11.99 8.98
CA ASP A 42 -6.08 13.40 9.14
C ASP A 42 -4.58 13.71 9.39
N MET A 43 -3.95 14.46 8.46
CA MET A 43 -2.57 14.92 8.63
C MET A 43 -2.41 15.94 9.78
N TYR A 44 -3.52 16.51 10.27
CA TYR A 44 -3.53 17.57 11.28
C TYR A 44 -4.08 17.14 12.65
N ASP A 45 -4.76 15.99 12.76
CA ASP A 45 -5.44 15.59 14.01
C ASP A 45 -4.61 14.59 14.84
N VAL A 46 -3.38 15.00 15.16
CA VAL A 46 -2.51 14.31 16.13
C VAL A 46 -2.97 14.57 17.58
N SER A 47 -4.02 15.38 17.79
CA SER A 47 -4.59 15.76 19.08
C SER A 47 -5.29 14.62 19.81
N ASP A 48 -5.86 13.68 19.04
CA ASP A 48 -6.81 12.68 19.55
C ASP A 48 -6.18 11.30 19.76
N GLY A 49 -4.88 11.17 19.51
CA GLY A 49 -4.15 9.91 19.70
C GLY A 49 -4.44 8.85 18.64
N LEU A 50 -4.97 9.23 17.46
CA LEU A 50 -5.04 8.36 16.29
C LEU A 50 -3.63 8.21 15.69
N ASP A 51 -2.93 7.19 16.20
CA ASP A 51 -1.57 6.80 15.87
C ASP A 51 -1.41 6.60 14.35
N MET A 52 -0.51 7.35 13.69
CA MET A 52 -0.10 7.03 12.32
C MET A 52 0.51 5.63 12.33
N GLY A 53 -0.23 4.66 11.80
CA GLY A 53 0.17 3.27 11.79
C GLY A 53 1.23 3.05 10.73
N ILE A 54 2.51 3.10 11.13
CA ILE A 54 3.61 2.64 10.30
C ILE A 54 3.92 1.18 10.67
N MET A 55 3.88 0.30 9.69
CA MET A 55 4.26 -1.11 9.84
C MET A 55 5.22 -1.49 8.72
N ASP A 56 6.30 -2.19 9.04
CA ASP A 56 7.22 -2.70 8.04
C ASP A 56 7.69 -4.12 8.34
N ILE A 57 8.08 -4.84 7.28
CA ILE A 57 8.58 -6.21 7.40
C ILE A 57 9.43 -6.58 6.19
N VAL A 58 10.43 -7.43 6.39
CA VAL A 58 11.05 -8.20 5.31
C VAL A 58 10.66 -9.65 5.45
N MET A 59 9.90 -10.18 4.50
CA MET A 59 9.43 -11.57 4.51
C MET A 59 9.88 -12.32 3.25
N PRO A 60 9.84 -13.67 3.24
CA PRO A 60 9.96 -14.41 2.00
C PRO A 60 8.87 -14.00 1.02
N TYR A 61 9.21 -13.86 -0.26
CA TYR A 61 8.24 -13.50 -1.29
C TYR A 61 7.10 -14.53 -1.38
N SER A 62 7.41 -15.81 -1.11
CA SER A 62 6.41 -16.87 -1.04
C SER A 62 5.35 -16.64 0.05
N GLU A 63 5.69 -15.98 1.16
CA GLU A 63 4.72 -15.66 2.21
C GLU A 63 3.77 -14.54 1.78
N LEU A 64 4.29 -13.48 1.15
CA LEU A 64 3.45 -12.43 0.54
C LEU A 64 2.42 -13.05 -0.41
N MET A 65 2.85 -13.97 -1.27
CA MET A 65 1.97 -14.59 -2.26
C MET A 65 0.89 -15.52 -1.68
N LYS A 66 0.96 -15.88 -0.39
CA LYS A 66 -0.11 -16.60 0.32
C LYS A 66 -1.14 -15.66 0.94
N HIS A 67 -0.78 -14.40 1.18
CA HIS A 67 -1.65 -13.44 1.86
C HIS A 67 -2.67 -12.84 0.90
N ARG A 68 -3.97 -13.10 1.09
CA ARG A 68 -5.05 -12.67 0.19
C ARG A 68 -4.97 -11.18 -0.19
N TYR A 69 -4.91 -10.31 0.83
CA TYR A 69 -4.98 -8.86 0.67
C TYR A 69 -3.69 -8.23 0.15
N LEU A 70 -2.58 -8.38 0.88
CA LEU A 70 -1.27 -7.86 0.49
C LEU A 70 -0.82 -8.32 -0.92
N LYS A 71 -1.08 -9.58 -1.29
CA LYS A 71 -0.80 -10.07 -2.65
C LYS A 71 -1.53 -9.24 -3.70
N ALA A 72 -2.79 -8.90 -3.45
CA ALA A 72 -3.58 -8.22 -4.44
C ALA A 72 -3.22 -6.74 -4.59
N TYR A 73 -2.86 -6.04 -3.51
CA TYR A 73 -2.24 -4.71 -3.63
C TYR A 73 -0.92 -4.75 -4.37
N TYR A 74 -0.10 -5.78 -4.13
CA TYR A 74 1.12 -5.98 -4.88
C TYR A 74 0.83 -6.19 -6.37
N ASP A 75 -0.09 -7.09 -6.73
CA ASP A 75 -0.49 -7.34 -8.13
C ASP A 75 -1.07 -6.08 -8.80
N LEU A 76 -1.86 -5.28 -8.08
CA LEU A 76 -2.34 -3.98 -8.54
C LEU A 76 -1.17 -3.03 -8.82
N SER A 77 -0.30 -2.81 -7.83
CA SER A 77 0.83 -1.87 -7.96
C SER A 77 1.74 -2.20 -9.15
N LEU A 78 1.90 -3.48 -9.49
CA LEU A 78 2.65 -3.91 -10.68
C LEU A 78 1.99 -3.51 -12.01
N LYS A 79 0.69 -3.21 -12.05
CA LYS A 79 0.02 -2.73 -13.26
C LYS A 79 0.49 -1.33 -13.64
N ALA A 80 0.75 -0.44 -12.68
CA ALA A 80 1.27 0.90 -12.97
C ALA A 80 2.69 0.84 -13.58
N ASN A 81 3.59 0.04 -12.99
CA ASN A 81 4.95 -0.13 -13.49
C ASN A 81 5.04 -0.61 -14.95
N LYS A 82 4.03 -1.36 -15.42
CA LYS A 82 4.00 -1.87 -16.80
C LYS A 82 3.61 -0.80 -17.84
N ILE A 83 3.10 0.33 -17.41
CA ILE A 83 2.53 1.36 -18.29
C ILE A 83 3.55 2.45 -18.61
N CYS A 84 4.25 2.99 -17.61
CA CYS A 84 5.21 4.08 -17.82
C CYS A 84 6.69 3.67 -17.68
N GLY A 85 6.99 2.41 -17.30
CA GLY A 85 8.37 1.89 -17.24
C GLY A 85 9.27 2.49 -16.15
N GLU A 86 8.78 3.48 -15.40
CA GLU A 86 9.37 4.01 -14.18
C GLU A 86 8.67 3.41 -12.94
N CYS A 87 9.17 3.70 -11.73
CA CYS A 87 8.44 3.33 -10.51
C CYS A 87 7.25 4.27 -10.36
N ASP A 88 6.13 3.87 -10.93
CA ASP A 88 4.88 4.60 -10.82
C ASP A 88 4.04 4.04 -9.67
N THR A 89 3.25 4.94 -9.08
CA THR A 89 2.31 4.64 -8.03
C THR A 89 0.91 4.63 -8.61
N ILE A 90 0.10 3.63 -8.23
CA ILE A 90 -1.35 3.72 -8.41
C ILE A 90 -1.91 4.56 -7.28
N TYR A 91 -2.62 5.63 -7.64
CA TYR A 91 -3.46 6.40 -6.73
C TYR A 91 -4.90 5.96 -6.92
N ILE A 92 -5.51 5.44 -5.87
CA ILE A 92 -6.97 5.37 -5.78
C ILE A 92 -7.42 6.59 -5.01
N ILE A 93 -8.19 7.46 -5.66
CA ILE A 93 -8.75 8.64 -5.01
C ILE A 93 -10.25 8.39 -4.84
N GLU A 94 -10.70 8.40 -3.59
CA GLU A 94 -12.11 8.32 -3.23
C GLU A 94 -12.62 9.69 -2.81
N ASP A 95 -13.72 10.12 -3.41
CA ASP A 95 -14.55 11.19 -2.89
C ASP A 95 -15.35 10.65 -1.71
N SER A 96 -15.02 11.10 -0.50
CA SER A 96 -15.64 10.61 0.73
C SER A 96 -17.13 10.96 0.87
N LEU A 97 -17.61 11.98 0.16
CA LEU A 97 -19.01 12.40 0.20
C LEU A 97 -19.88 11.54 -0.70
N THR A 98 -19.35 11.13 -1.85
CA THR A 98 -20.10 10.38 -2.88
C THR A 98 -19.69 8.92 -2.98
N ASN A 99 -18.58 8.52 -2.35
CA ASN A 99 -17.87 7.25 -2.52
C ASN A 99 -17.42 7.00 -3.98
N ALA A 100 -17.36 8.04 -4.82
CA ALA A 100 -16.86 7.91 -6.18
C ALA A 100 -15.35 7.66 -6.14
N LYS A 101 -14.89 6.65 -6.88
CA LYS A 101 -13.48 6.21 -6.92
C LYS A 101 -12.90 6.43 -8.31
N GLU A 102 -11.71 7.00 -8.37
CA GLU A 102 -10.90 7.08 -9.58
C GLU A 102 -9.52 6.46 -9.37
N ALA A 103 -9.00 5.79 -10.40
CA ALA A 103 -7.65 5.25 -10.39
C ALA A 103 -6.75 6.08 -11.32
N LYS A 104 -5.64 6.57 -10.79
CA LYS A 104 -4.64 7.39 -11.49
C LYS A 104 -3.25 6.78 -11.38
N ILE A 105 -2.43 7.04 -12.39
CA ILE A 105 -0.99 6.76 -12.34
C ILE A 105 -0.29 8.06 -12.00
N GLY A 106 0.62 8.03 -11.03
CA GLY A 106 1.53 9.13 -10.76
C GLY A 106 2.93 8.63 -10.45
N LYS A 107 3.88 9.56 -10.34
CA LYS A 107 5.28 9.19 -10.07
C LYS A 107 5.47 8.86 -8.59
N CYS A 108 6.17 7.76 -8.30
CA CYS A 108 6.65 7.50 -6.95
C CYS A 108 7.87 8.38 -6.66
N CYS A 109 7.80 9.23 -5.64
CA CYS A 109 8.93 10.05 -5.19
C CYS A 109 9.82 9.35 -4.15
N GLN A 110 9.50 8.10 -3.76
CA GLN A 110 10.27 7.39 -2.75
C GLN A 110 11.64 6.96 -3.25
N VAL A 111 12.69 7.28 -2.48
CA VAL A 111 14.08 6.97 -2.81
C VAL A 111 14.61 5.84 -1.93
N PHE A 112 14.78 4.65 -2.51
CA PHE A 112 15.33 3.50 -1.78
C PHE A 112 16.84 3.37 -1.97
N LYS A 113 17.57 3.19 -0.86
CA LYS A 113 19.00 2.83 -0.91
C LYS A 113 19.15 1.35 -1.26
N LEU A 114 19.27 1.06 -2.56
CA LEU A 114 19.28 -0.30 -3.12
C LEU A 114 20.28 -1.26 -2.45
N ASN A 115 21.49 -0.77 -2.16
CA ASN A 115 22.53 -1.55 -1.51
C ASN A 115 22.19 -1.93 -0.07
N LYS A 116 21.39 -1.11 0.62
CA LYS A 116 20.90 -1.42 1.96
C LYS A 116 19.82 -2.50 1.87
N MET A 117 18.83 -2.34 0.97
CA MET A 117 17.71 -3.29 0.80
C MET A 117 18.19 -4.71 0.49
N LYS A 118 19.21 -4.87 -0.36
CA LYS A 118 19.80 -6.18 -0.65
C LYS A 118 20.37 -6.88 0.59
N LYS A 119 20.87 -6.12 1.58
CA LYS A 119 21.51 -6.65 2.80
C LYS A 119 20.53 -6.92 3.95
N ILE A 120 19.30 -6.39 3.92
CA ILE A 120 18.33 -6.60 5.00
C ILE A 120 17.96 -8.08 5.08
N ARG A 121 18.00 -8.68 6.27
CA ARG A 121 17.67 -10.09 6.48
C ARG A 121 16.16 -10.28 6.50
N VAL A 122 15.72 -11.47 6.12
CA VAL A 122 14.32 -11.87 6.34
C VAL A 122 14.08 -11.87 7.86
N ALA A 123 12.93 -11.33 8.26
CA ALA A 123 12.52 -11.30 9.64
C ALA A 123 12.27 -12.73 10.17
N PRO A 124 12.47 -12.97 11.48
CA PRO A 124 12.08 -14.23 12.09
C PRO A 124 10.59 -14.54 11.88
N GLU A 125 10.26 -15.82 11.82
CA GLU A 125 8.89 -16.34 11.65
C GLU A 125 7.86 -15.71 12.63
N PRO A 126 8.17 -15.54 13.93
CA PRO A 126 7.27 -14.88 14.87
C PRO A 126 6.92 -13.45 14.46
N ASN A 127 7.90 -12.68 13.97
CA ASN A 127 7.69 -11.29 13.56
C ASN A 127 6.85 -11.19 12.28
N ILE A 128 6.99 -12.16 11.36
CA ILE A 128 6.15 -12.23 10.16
C ILE A 128 4.70 -12.54 10.56
N THR A 129 4.52 -13.47 11.50
CA THR A 129 3.19 -13.86 12.01
C THR A 129 2.52 -12.71 12.74
N GLU A 130 3.25 -12.01 13.58
CA GLU A 130 2.79 -10.80 14.28
C GLU A 130 2.40 -9.70 13.29
N PHE A 131 3.25 -9.43 12.29
CA PHE A 131 2.95 -8.47 11.24
C PHE A 131 1.64 -8.80 10.51
N ILE A 132 1.46 -10.04 10.07
CA ILE A 132 0.24 -10.49 9.36
C ILE A 132 -0.99 -10.37 10.27
N THR A 133 -0.85 -10.76 11.54
CA THR A 133 -1.95 -10.68 12.51
C THR A 133 -2.36 -9.24 12.74
N ASN A 134 -1.40 -8.35 12.97
CA ASN A 134 -1.64 -6.92 13.16
C ASN A 134 -2.22 -6.27 11.91
N TYR A 135 -1.74 -6.63 10.72
CA TYR A 135 -2.29 -6.13 9.46
C TYR A 135 -3.77 -6.53 9.31
N ASN A 136 -4.10 -7.80 9.53
CA ASN A 136 -5.48 -8.28 9.39
C ASN A 136 -6.42 -7.69 10.45
N LEU A 137 -5.95 -7.52 11.69
CA LEU A 137 -6.73 -6.89 12.75
C LEU A 137 -7.02 -5.41 12.47
N LYS A 138 -6.02 -4.66 11.98
CA LYS A 138 -6.11 -3.21 11.78
C LYS A 138 -6.71 -2.81 10.43
N TYR A 139 -6.48 -3.59 9.38
CA TYR A 139 -6.81 -3.20 8.00
C TYR A 139 -7.62 -4.26 7.24
N GLY A 140 -7.78 -5.46 7.78
CA GLY A 140 -8.51 -6.54 7.11
C GLY A 140 -10.01 -6.28 6.93
N PHE A 141 -10.60 -5.37 7.74
CA PHE A 141 -12.02 -5.02 7.67
C PHE A 141 -12.35 -3.95 6.60
N GLU A 142 -11.37 -3.13 6.17
CA GLU A 142 -11.54 -2.12 5.13
C GLU A 142 -11.75 -2.73 3.73
N GLU A 143 -11.65 -4.06 3.61
CA GLU A 143 -11.45 -4.79 2.37
C GLU A 143 -12.57 -5.80 2.06
N THR A 144 -13.75 -5.63 2.66
CA THR A 144 -14.90 -6.54 2.48
C THR A 144 -15.39 -6.65 1.03
N ASP A 145 -15.31 -5.57 0.25
CA ASP A 145 -15.66 -5.51 -1.18
C ASP A 145 -14.44 -5.39 -2.10
N PHE A 146 -13.26 -5.76 -1.60
CA PHE A 146 -12.00 -5.51 -2.27
C PHE A 146 -11.93 -6.10 -3.69
N ASP A 147 -12.40 -7.33 -3.89
CA ASP A 147 -12.44 -7.98 -5.21
C ASP A 147 -13.31 -7.19 -6.22
N LYS A 148 -14.42 -6.60 -5.75
CA LYS A 148 -15.31 -5.74 -6.55
C LYS A 148 -14.65 -4.40 -6.86
N ASN A 149 -14.02 -3.77 -5.86
CA ASN A 149 -13.35 -2.47 -6.00
C ASN A 149 -12.14 -2.54 -6.95
N ILE A 150 -11.37 -3.63 -6.91
CA ILE A 150 -10.27 -3.87 -7.85
C ILE A 150 -10.76 -3.94 -9.29
N ALA A 151 -11.91 -4.60 -9.52
CA ALA A 151 -12.43 -4.80 -10.86
C ALA A 151 -12.85 -3.48 -11.54
N THR A 152 -13.18 -2.46 -10.74
CA THR A 152 -13.60 -1.14 -11.23
C THR A 152 -12.45 -0.18 -11.49
N TYR A 153 -11.22 -0.51 -11.06
CA TYR A 153 -10.06 0.34 -11.31
C TYR A 153 -9.62 0.23 -12.77
N HIS A 154 -10.21 1.09 -13.60
CA HIS A 154 -9.72 1.40 -14.93
C HIS A 154 -8.71 2.54 -14.83
N LEU A 155 -7.50 2.30 -15.34
CA LEU A 155 -6.46 3.31 -15.38
C LEU A 155 -6.89 4.38 -16.39
N ALA A 156 -7.10 5.61 -15.91
CA ALA A 156 -7.20 6.75 -16.79
C ALA A 156 -5.81 7.00 -17.39
N LEU A 157 -5.69 6.79 -18.71
CA LEU A 157 -4.50 7.13 -19.50
C LEU A 157 -4.50 8.60 -19.88
#